data_AF-A0A916MY72-F1
#
_entry.id   AF-A0A916MY72-F1
#
_cell.length_a   1.000
_cell.length_b   1.000
_cell.length_c   1.000
_cell.angle_alpha   90.00
_cell.angle_beta   90.00
_cell.angle_gamma   90.00
#
_symmetry.space_group_name_H-M   'P 1'
#
loop_
_entity.id
_entity.type
_entity.pdbx_description
1 polymer ?
#
loop_
_entity_poly.entity_id
_entity_poly.type
_entity_poly.pdbx_seq_one_letter_code
_entity_poly.pdbx_strand_id
1 'polypeptide(L)' 'MTTFEQTLLREVATLPESRQADVLAFIRFLKISLPENEKIKSDFKEALKDARETAQRLNITQEDIDAEIRAVRDGK' A
#
# COMPACT_ATOMS: atom_id res chain seq x y z
N MET A 1 -7.35 23.80 25.25
CA MET A 1 -6.89 22.96 24.13
C MET A 1 -8.05 22.83 23.16
N THR A 2 -7.89 23.21 21.90
CA THR A 2 -8.90 22.95 20.87
C THR A 2 -8.76 21.51 20.41
N THR A 3 -9.87 20.81 20.20
CA THR A 3 -9.81 19.46 19.64
C THR A 3 -9.42 19.51 18.15
N PHE A 4 -9.02 18.36 17.60
CA PHE A 4 -8.74 18.25 16.18
C PHE A 4 -9.96 18.64 15.34
N GLU A 5 -11.15 18.22 15.74
CA GLU A 5 -12.42 18.51 15.06
C GLU A 5 -12.72 20.01 15.07
N GLN A 6 -12.52 20.68 16.20
CA GLN A 6 -12.73 22.13 16.32
C GLN A 6 -11.75 22.92 15.44
N THR A 7 -10.50 22.47 15.38
CA THR A 7 -9.48 23.08 14.52
C THR A 7 -9.86 22.88 13.05
N LEU A 8 -10.21 21.66 12.64
CA LEU A 8 -10.62 21.35 11.27
C LEU A 8 -11.83 22.17 10.82
N LEU A 9 -12.86 22.27 11.66
CA LEU A 9 -14.05 23.08 11.37
C LEU A 9 -13.71 24.55 11.14
N ARG A 10 -12.83 25.13 11.98
CA ARG A 10 -12.41 26.52 11.84
C ARG A 10 -11.63 26.76 10.55
N GLU A 11 -10.70 25.87 10.21
CA GLU A 11 -9.89 26.01 8.99
C GLU A 11 -10.73 25.81 7.72
N VAL A 12 -11.71 24.92 7.73
CA VAL A 12 -12.59 24.70 6.56
C VAL A 12 -13.63 25.81 6.40
N ALA A 13 -14.18 26.33 7.51
CA ALA A 13 -15.24 27.33 7.48
C ALA A 13 -14.79 28.69 6.89
N THR A 14 -13.49 29.00 6.91
CA THR A 14 -12.94 30.24 6.36
C THR A 14 -12.51 30.11 4.90
N LEU A 15 -12.59 28.90 4.31
CA LEU A 15 -12.23 28.69 2.92
C LEU A 15 -13.34 29.16 1.96
N PRO A 16 -12.96 29.67 0.77
CA PRO A 16 -13.90 29.83 -0.34
C PRO A 16 -14.57 28.50 -0.71
N GLU A 17 -15.82 28.54 -1.16
CA GLU A 17 -16.62 27.34 -1.47
C GLU A 17 -15.93 26.39 -2.46
N SER A 18 -15.23 26.93 -3.46
CA SER A 18 -14.43 26.16 -4.40
C SER A 18 -13.33 25.34 -3.73
N ARG A 19 -12.71 25.88 -2.67
CA ARG A 19 -11.67 25.20 -1.88
C ARG A 19 -12.26 24.22 -0.86
N GLN A 20 -13.47 24.46 -0.36
CA GLN A 20 -14.16 23.49 0.50
C GLN A 20 -14.45 22.20 -0.27
N ALA A 21 -14.84 22.30 -1.55
CA ALA A 21 -15.04 21.16 -2.43
C ALA A 21 -13.73 20.34 -2.63
N ASP A 22 -12.60 21.03 -2.84
CA ASP A 22 -11.28 20.39 -2.94
C ASP A 22 -10.92 19.61 -1.67
N VAL A 23 -11.14 20.21 -0.49
CA VAL A 23 -10.87 19.55 0.80
C VAL A 23 -11.74 18.31 1.00
N LEU A 24 -13.03 18.38 0.65
CA LEU A 24 -13.92 17.23 0.71
C LEU A 24 -13.47 16.11 -0.23
N ALA A 25 -13.05 16.45 -1.45
CA ALA A 25 -12.52 15.49 -2.40
C ALA A 25 -11.25 14.80 -1.85
N PHE A 26 -10.35 15.57 -1.23
CA PHE A 26 -9.13 15.03 -0.64
C PHE A 26 -9.41 14.11 0.56
N ILE A 27 -10.34 14.47 1.45
CA ILE A 27 -10.75 13.60 2.57
C ILE A 27 -11.34 12.29 2.05
N ARG A 28 -12.15 12.33 0.98
CA ARG A 28 -12.70 11.12 0.35
C ARG A 28 -11.59 10.26 -0.25
N PHE A 29 -10.62 10.88 -0.93
CA PHE A 29 -9.45 10.18 -1.44
C PHE A 29 -8.69 9.47 -0.31
N LEU A 30 -8.40 10.15 0.81
CA LEU A 30 -7.72 9.53 1.95
C LEU A 30 -8.49 8.31 2.47
N LYS A 31 -9.80 8.41 2.60
CA LYS A 31 -10.65 7.29 3.07
C LYS A 31 -10.63 6.07 2.14
N ILE A 32 -10.48 6.28 0.83
CA ILE A 32 -10.45 5.21 -0.18
C ILE A 32 -9.04 4.63 -0.32
N SER A 33 -8.01 5.48 -0.31
CA SER A 33 -6.61 5.10 -0.55
C SER A 33 -5.92 4.45 0.66
N LEU A 34 -6.35 4.76 1.88
CA LEU A 34 -5.79 4.16 3.11
C LEU A 34 -6.05 2.65 3.26
N PRO A 35 -7.28 2.12 3.06
CA PRO A 35 -7.52 0.69 3.18
C PRO A 35 -6.76 -0.15 2.16
N GLU A 36 -6.60 0.34 0.92
CA GLU A 36 -5.90 -0.41 -0.13
C GLU A 36 -4.42 -0.61 0.19
N ASN A 37 -3.72 0.38 0.76
CA ASN A 37 -2.29 0.26 0.99
C ASN A 37 -1.95 -0.75 2.11
N GLU A 38 -2.70 -0.73 3.22
CA GLU A 38 -2.54 -1.74 4.28
C GLU A 38 -2.95 -3.13 3.82
N LYS A 39 -4.03 -3.25 3.04
CA LYS A 39 -4.43 -4.52 2.45
C LYS A 39 -3.38 -5.06 1.47
N ILE A 40 -2.89 -4.24 0.55
CA ILE A 40 -1.84 -4.63 -0.41
C ILE A 40 -0.57 -5.07 0.32
N LYS A 41 -0.15 -4.37 1.38
CA LYS A 41 0.99 -4.80 2.20
C LYS A 41 0.73 -6.13 2.89
N SER A 42 -0.48 -6.35 3.39
CA SER A 42 -0.87 -7.62 4.02
C SER A 42 -0.83 -8.76 3.00
N ASP A 43 -1.49 -8.58 1.87
CA ASP A 43 -1.57 -9.56 0.78
C ASP A 43 -0.16 -9.88 0.24
N PHE A 44 0.72 -8.88 0.14
CA PHE A 44 2.13 -9.08 -0.25
C PHE A 44 2.93 -9.89 0.78
N LYS A 45 2.74 -9.62 2.08
CA LYS A 45 3.39 -10.39 3.15
C LYS A 45 2.93 -11.85 3.16
N GLU A 46 1.65 -12.09 2.92
CA GLU A 46 1.06 -13.43 2.81
C GLU A 46 1.64 -14.18 1.61
N ALA A 47 1.64 -13.56 0.42
CA ALA A 47 2.24 -14.17 -0.77
C ALA A 47 3.73 -14.50 -0.59
N LEU A 48 4.51 -13.62 0.08
CA LEU A 48 5.91 -13.89 0.41
C LEU A 48 6.08 -15.06 1.38
N LYS A 49 5.18 -15.20 2.35
CA LYS A 49 5.19 -16.32 3.29
C LYS A 49 4.92 -17.63 2.55
N ASP A 50 3.88 -17.67 1.72
CA ASP A 50 3.50 -18.86 0.94
C ASP A 50 4.61 -19.28 -0.03
N ALA A 51 5.29 -18.32 -0.67
CA ALA A 51 6.42 -18.58 -1.53
C ALA A 51 7.60 -19.21 -0.76
N ARG A 52 7.90 -18.72 0.46
CA ARG A 52 8.95 -19.28 1.31
C ARG A 52 8.61 -20.69 1.81
N GLU A 53 7.37 -20.91 2.23
CA GLU A 53 6.90 -22.24 2.64
C GLU A 53 6.94 -23.23 1.47
N THR A 54 6.58 -22.78 0.27
CA THR A 54 6.70 -23.59 -0.95
C THR A 54 8.14 -23.92 -1.27
N ALA A 55 9.05 -22.95 -1.20
CA ALA A 55 10.49 -23.19 -1.40
C ALA A 55 11.05 -24.20 -0.39
N GLN A 56 10.67 -24.09 0.89
CA GLN A 56 11.06 -25.06 1.91
C GLN A 56 10.49 -26.46 1.62
N ARG A 57 9.19 -26.56 1.28
CA ARG A 57 8.53 -27.84 0.97
C ARG A 57 9.16 -28.54 -0.22
N LEU A 58 9.65 -27.77 -1.19
CA LEU A 58 10.26 -28.28 -2.42
C LEU A 58 11.79 -28.38 -2.34
N ASN A 59 12.41 -28.07 -1.20
CA ASN A 59 13.87 -27.98 -1.02
C ASN A 59 14.55 -27.11 -2.09
N ILE A 60 13.89 -26.03 -2.52
CA ILE A 60 14.46 -25.08 -3.47
C ILE A 60 15.57 -24.31 -2.75
N THR A 61 16.78 -24.43 -3.28
CA THR A 61 17.96 -23.73 -2.77
C THR A 61 18.10 -22.35 -3.40
N GLN A 62 18.97 -21.51 -2.83
CA GLN A 62 19.28 -20.22 -3.45
C GLN A 62 19.97 -20.41 -4.80
N GLU A 63 20.79 -21.46 -4.94
CA GLU A 63 21.40 -21.80 -6.23
C GLU A 63 20.36 -22.12 -7.31
N ASP A 64 19.28 -22.84 -6.96
CA ASP A 64 18.19 -23.15 -7.90
C ASP A 64 17.47 -21.88 -8.37
N ILE A 65 17.23 -20.94 -7.45
CA ILE A 65 16.61 -19.64 -7.75
C ILE A 65 17.52 -18.82 -8.66
N ASP A 66 18.82 -18.76 -8.36
CA ASP A 66 19.80 -18.00 -9.14
C ASP A 66 20.03 -18.60 -10.53
N ALA A 67 19.86 -19.92 -10.68
CA ALA A 67 19.91 -20.61 -11.96
C ALA A 67 18.68 -20.29 -12.82
N GLU A 68 17.48 -20.31 -12.25
CA GLU A 68 16.23 -19.88 -12.90
C GLU A 68 16.30 -18.41 -13.35
N ILE A 69 16.76 -17.50 -12.47
CA ILE A 69 16.91 -16.07 -12.80
C ILE A 69 17.88 -15.87 -13.98
N ARG A 70 19.02 -16.58 -13.97
CA ARG A 70 19.99 -16.52 -15.07
C ARG A 70 19.40 -17.08 -16.36
N ALA A 71 18.74 -18.23 -16.32
CA ALA A 71 18.10 -18.83 -17.49
C ALA A 71 17.07 -17.89 -18.14
N VAL A 72 16.28 -17.15 -17.35
CA VAL A 72 15.31 -16.17 -17.86
C VAL A 72 15.99 -14.91 -18.41
N ARG A 73 17.11 -14.47 -17.83
CA ARG A 73 17.86 -13.28 -18.29
C ARG A 73 18.71 -13.55 -19.53
N ASP A 74 19.34 -14.72 -19.61
CA ASP A 74 20.22 -15.12 -20.70
C ASP A 74 19.45 -15.75 -21.87
N GLY A 75 18.20 -16.18 -21.64
CA GLY A 75 17.26 -16.64 -22.67
C GLY A 75 16.51 -15.52 -23.40
N LYS A 76 16.90 -14.26 -23.18
CA LYS A 76 16.44 -13.08 -23.93
C LYS A 76 17.54 -12.56 -24.85
#